data_AF-A0A7J6FT87-F1
#
_entry.id   AF-A0A7J6FT87-F1
#
_cell.length_a   1.000
_cell.length_b   1.000
_cell.length_c   1.000
_cell.angle_alpha   90.00
_cell.angle_beta   90.00
_cell.angle_gamma   90.00
#
_symmetry.space_group_name_H-M   'P 1'
#
loop_
_entity.id
_entity.type
_entity.pdbx_description
1 polymer ?
#
loop_
_entity_poly.entity_id
_entity_poly.type
_entity_poly.pdbx_seq_one_letter_code
_entity_poly.pdbx_strand_id
1 'polypeptide(L)'
;MDNEWLRSMYSARQQWVPVYMRDAFFGEVSGTEGSGGLNLFFDGFVNASTTIQMLVKQYEKAIVSWHEKELKADYDTINTTPEELVETLANPATKIDDSGTVATYRVAKFGEDHQANAVSFNSFEMKASCSCQMFEYSGIICRHVLAVFRAKNVLTLPSQYVLKRWTRNAKTGPVVEEQASELPVHFRDSLTVRYNNLRQEAIKFVEEGAKSIHIYNVALDALQEAAKKVASIKNRSSGATQGATLANGGSQELHSNEENQTAAYQSVDEKEKKINELTTEIENTNQRCEVYRTNLLAVLRDMEEQKLKLSVKVQNAKLSLKE
;
A
#
# COMPACT_ATOMS: atom_id res chain seq x y z
N MET A 1 22.60 -2.05 -39.64
CA MET A 1 21.99 -0.88 -39.00
C MET A 1 21.58 -1.30 -37.61
N ASP A 2 22.52 -1.23 -36.66
CA ASP A 2 22.25 -1.52 -35.25
C ASP A 2 21.56 -0.31 -34.65
N ASN A 3 20.23 -0.31 -34.75
CA ASN A 3 19.43 0.74 -34.15
C ASN A 3 19.36 0.47 -32.64
N GLU A 4 20.27 1.12 -31.93
CA GLU A 4 20.45 1.02 -30.48
C GLU A 4 19.16 1.31 -29.70
N TRP A 5 18.33 2.21 -30.25
CA TRP A 5 17.00 2.51 -29.72
C TRP A 5 16.07 1.31 -29.84
N LEU A 6 16.03 0.60 -30.98
CA LEU A 6 15.24 -0.63 -31.15
C LEU A 6 15.73 -1.77 -30.23
N ARG A 7 17.04 -1.87 -30.00
CA ARG A 7 17.61 -2.88 -29.09
C ARG A 7 17.32 -2.55 -27.62
N SER A 8 17.39 -1.27 -27.25
CA SER A 8 17.00 -0.75 -25.94
C SER A 8 15.51 -0.97 -25.69
N MET A 9 14.69 -0.63 -26.69
CA MET A 9 13.25 -0.83 -26.70
C MET A 9 12.89 -2.32 -26.52
N TYR A 10 13.50 -3.22 -27.30
CA TYR A 10 13.29 -4.67 -27.16
C TYR A 10 13.78 -5.22 -25.81
N SER A 11 14.83 -4.64 -25.23
CA SER A 11 15.35 -5.04 -23.91
C SER A 11 14.42 -4.59 -22.77
N ALA A 12 13.72 -3.46 -22.94
CA ALA A 12 12.73 -2.93 -22.00
C ALA A 12 11.34 -3.59 -22.12
N ARG A 13 11.14 -4.54 -23.05
CA ARG A 13 9.84 -5.19 -23.30
C ARG A 13 9.19 -5.84 -22.08
N GLN A 14 9.99 -6.20 -21.07
CA GLN A 14 9.52 -6.73 -19.79
C GLN A 14 8.65 -5.73 -19.00
N GLN A 15 8.73 -4.44 -19.32
CA GLN A 15 8.00 -3.35 -18.67
C GLN A 15 6.74 -2.94 -19.42
N TRP A 16 6.52 -3.45 -20.64
CA TRP A 16 5.57 -2.84 -21.58
C TRP A 16 4.28 -3.61 -21.76
N VAL A 17 4.25 -4.86 -21.31
CA VAL A 17 3.05 -5.69 -21.43
C VAL A 17 2.94 -6.62 -20.20
N PRO A 18 1.75 -6.77 -19.60
CA PRO A 18 1.51 -7.60 -18.41
C PRO A 18 2.01 -9.06 -18.49
N VAL A 19 2.16 -9.61 -19.71
CA VAL A 19 2.67 -10.98 -19.96
C VAL A 19 4.06 -11.23 -19.35
N TYR A 20 4.86 -10.18 -19.21
CA TYR A 20 6.22 -10.22 -18.66
C TYR A 20 6.27 -9.96 -17.14
N MET A 21 5.14 -9.55 -16.54
CA MET A 21 5.01 -9.29 -15.10
C MET A 21 4.43 -10.50 -14.36
N ARG A 22 4.61 -11.71 -14.89
CA ARG A 22 3.97 -12.95 -14.42
C ARG A 22 4.20 -13.23 -12.92
N ASP A 23 5.28 -12.67 -12.35
CA ASP A 23 5.68 -12.82 -10.94
C ASP A 23 5.50 -11.54 -10.09
N ALA A 24 5.03 -10.43 -10.67
CA ALA A 24 4.76 -9.18 -9.96
C ALA A 24 3.25 -8.99 -9.78
N PHE A 25 2.80 -9.04 -8.53
CA PHE A 25 1.40 -8.77 -8.19
C PHE A 25 1.10 -7.27 -8.28
N PHE A 26 0.28 -6.90 -9.26
CA PHE A 26 -0.47 -5.64 -9.26
C PHE A 26 -1.91 -6.00 -8.95
N GLY A 27 -2.22 -6.13 -7.66
CA GLY A 27 -3.61 -6.04 -7.23
C GLY A 27 -4.14 -4.71 -7.76
N GLU A 28 -5.32 -4.74 -8.36
CA GLU A 28 -6.00 -3.59 -8.93
C GLU A 28 -5.93 -2.40 -7.96
N VAL A 29 -4.94 -1.54 -8.16
CA VAL A 29 -5.02 -0.17 -7.73
C VAL A 29 -5.80 0.44 -8.86
N SER A 30 -7.11 0.59 -8.66
CA SER A 30 -7.90 1.55 -9.42
C SER A 30 -7.23 2.90 -9.21
N GLY A 31 -6.27 3.19 -10.11
CA GLY A 31 -5.68 4.49 -10.29
C GLY A 31 -6.70 5.37 -10.96
N THR A 32 -7.80 5.65 -10.27
CA THR A 32 -8.54 6.88 -10.53
C THR A 32 -7.68 8.02 -9.97
N GLU A 33 -6.96 8.62 -10.91
CA GLU A 33 -6.60 10.04 -10.97
C GLU A 33 -6.70 10.81 -9.64
N GLY A 34 -5.54 11.28 -9.16
CA GLY A 34 -5.44 12.51 -8.37
C GLY A 34 -6.25 12.60 -7.07
N SER A 35 -5.57 12.42 -5.93
CA SER A 35 -5.96 12.88 -4.59
C SER A 35 -7.11 12.19 -3.81
N GLY A 36 -7.70 11.10 -4.29
CA GLY A 36 -8.87 10.47 -3.63
C GLY A 36 -8.62 9.33 -2.63
N GLY A 37 -7.42 8.75 -2.55
CA GLY A 37 -7.23 7.47 -1.84
C GLY A 37 -7.33 7.51 -0.32
N LEU A 38 -7.07 8.66 0.31
CA LEU A 38 -7.10 8.81 1.77
C LEU A 38 -8.44 9.33 2.30
N ASN A 39 -9.36 9.74 1.43
CA ASN A 39 -10.62 10.37 1.84
C ASN A 39 -11.84 9.44 1.85
N LEU A 40 -11.77 8.22 1.32
CA LEU A 40 -12.91 7.29 1.33
C LEU A 40 -13.33 6.86 2.75
N PHE A 41 -12.39 6.81 3.69
CA PHE A 41 -12.70 6.40 5.06
C PHE A 41 -13.60 7.42 5.78
N PHE A 42 -13.29 8.70 5.60
CA PHE A 42 -14.00 9.82 6.21
C PHE A 42 -15.04 10.45 5.28
N ASP A 43 -15.24 9.90 4.09
CA ASP A 43 -16.15 10.44 3.10
C ASP A 43 -17.58 10.46 3.66
N GLY A 44 -18.21 11.64 3.65
CA GLY A 44 -19.50 11.88 4.29
C GLY A 44 -19.49 11.98 5.83
N PHE A 45 -18.37 11.69 6.50
CA PHE A 45 -18.25 11.76 7.97
C PHE A 45 -17.55 13.02 8.47
N VAL A 46 -16.58 13.55 7.71
CA VAL A 46 -15.79 14.73 8.09
C VAL A 46 -15.87 15.79 7.00
N ASN A 47 -16.08 17.04 7.40
CA ASN A 47 -16.08 18.21 6.53
C ASN A 47 -15.30 19.37 7.18
N ALA A 48 -15.16 20.48 6.46
CA ALA A 48 -14.42 21.66 6.95
C ALA A 48 -14.99 22.28 8.24
N SER A 49 -16.24 22.00 8.61
CA SER A 49 -16.87 22.47 9.85
C SER A 49 -16.83 21.46 10.99
N THR A 50 -16.20 20.29 10.79
CA THR A 50 -16.11 19.25 11.82
C THR A 50 -15.07 19.61 12.87
N THR A 51 -15.52 19.99 14.07
CA THR A 51 -14.63 20.23 15.21
C THR A 51 -13.98 18.94 15.69
N ILE A 52 -12.81 19.03 16.34
CA ILE A 52 -12.08 17.87 16.90
C ILE A 52 -12.96 16.99 17.83
N GLN A 53 -13.86 17.58 18.61
CA GLN A 53 -14.79 16.80 19.45
C GLN A 53 -15.82 16.02 18.62
N MET A 54 -16.24 16.58 17.48
CA MET A 54 -17.15 15.92 16.55
C MET A 54 -16.42 14.83 15.77
N LEU A 55 -15.12 15.03 15.49
CA LEU A 55 -14.28 14.07 14.78
C LEU A 55 -14.23 12.72 15.48
N VAL A 56 -14.10 12.67 16.80
CA VAL A 56 -14.07 11.40 17.54
C VAL A 56 -15.37 10.62 17.37
N LYS A 57 -16.52 11.30 17.48
CA LYS A 57 -17.83 10.68 17.28
C LYS A 57 -18.04 10.23 15.82
N GLN A 58 -17.53 10.99 14.87
CA GLN A 58 -17.60 10.64 13.45
C GLN A 58 -16.65 9.51 13.10
N TYR A 59 -15.51 9.40 13.77
CA TYR A 59 -14.54 8.32 13.62
C TYR A 59 -15.14 6.98 14.07
N GLU A 60 -15.80 6.94 15.23
CA GLU A 60 -16.49 5.73 15.70
C GLU A 60 -17.59 5.29 14.71
N LYS A 61 -18.37 6.24 14.19
CA LYS A 61 -19.38 5.97 13.16
C LYS A 61 -18.78 5.47 11.84
N ALA A 62 -17.65 6.04 11.43
CA ALA A 62 -16.91 5.60 10.25
C ALA A 62 -16.42 4.16 10.43
N ILE A 63 -15.87 3.80 11.60
CA ILE A 63 -15.47 2.41 11.90
C ILE A 63 -16.65 1.45 11.79
N VAL A 64 -17.79 1.76 12.42
CA VAL A 64 -18.97 0.88 12.39
C VAL A 64 -19.47 0.73 10.95
N SER A 65 -19.59 1.83 10.22
CA SER A 65 -20.04 1.79 8.82
C SER A 65 -19.09 0.99 7.93
N TRP A 66 -17.78 1.12 8.12
CA TRP A 66 -16.79 0.33 7.39
C TRP A 66 -16.88 -1.15 7.72
N HIS A 67 -17.03 -1.49 9.00
CA HIS A 67 -17.19 -2.87 9.43
C HIS A 67 -18.48 -3.49 8.86
N GLU A 68 -19.58 -2.74 8.83
CA GLU A 68 -20.82 -3.17 8.18
C GLU A 68 -20.66 -3.37 6.67
N LYS A 69 -19.94 -2.48 5.98
CA LYS A 69 -19.61 -2.64 4.55
C LYS A 69 -18.75 -3.87 4.29
N GLU A 70 -17.76 -4.14 5.14
CA GLU A 70 -16.89 -5.31 5.04
C GLU A 70 -17.67 -6.60 5.28
N LEU A 71 -18.49 -6.66 6.35
CA LEU A 71 -19.39 -7.79 6.62
C LEU A 71 -20.37 -8.02 5.46
N LYS A 72 -20.89 -6.94 4.88
CA LYS A 72 -21.76 -7.02 3.70
C LYS A 72 -21.02 -7.55 2.49
N ALA A 73 -19.81 -7.07 2.21
CA ALA A 73 -18.99 -7.54 1.10
C ALA A 73 -18.60 -9.02 1.26
N ASP A 74 -18.26 -9.46 2.47
CA ASP A 74 -18.00 -10.87 2.79
C ASP A 74 -19.26 -11.73 2.60
N TYR A 75 -20.41 -11.26 3.10
CA TYR A 75 -21.68 -11.93 2.91
C TYR A 75 -22.04 -12.05 1.43
N ASP A 76 -21.91 -10.96 0.67
CA ASP A 76 -22.20 -10.92 -0.76
C ASP A 76 -21.22 -11.84 -1.52
N THR A 77 -19.95 -11.90 -1.14
CA THR A 77 -18.95 -12.79 -1.75
C THR A 77 -19.28 -14.28 -1.53
N ILE A 78 -19.77 -14.64 -0.35
CA ILE A 78 -20.08 -16.05 -0.01
C ILE A 78 -21.43 -16.47 -0.61
N ASN A 79 -22.42 -15.57 -0.63
CA ASN A 79 -23.80 -15.92 -0.92
C ASN A 79 -24.27 -15.51 -2.33
N THR A 80 -23.50 -14.70 -3.04
CA THR A 80 -23.81 -14.33 -4.43
C THR A 80 -23.05 -15.23 -5.38
N THR A 81 -23.72 -15.72 -6.42
CA THR A 81 -23.05 -16.44 -7.50
C THR A 81 -22.13 -15.49 -8.25
N PRO A 82 -20.83 -15.80 -8.43
CA PRO A 82 -19.91 -14.96 -9.19
C PRO A 82 -20.46 -14.63 -10.57
N GLU A 83 -20.55 -13.34 -10.91
CA GLU A 83 -21.11 -12.86 -12.19
C GLU A 83 -20.42 -13.52 -13.39
N GLU A 84 -19.10 -13.70 -13.33
CA GLU A 84 -18.30 -14.41 -14.34
C GLU A 84 -18.81 -15.84 -14.61
N LEU A 85 -19.28 -16.57 -13.60
CA LEU A 85 -19.86 -17.90 -13.78
C LEU A 85 -21.23 -17.83 -14.47
N VAL A 86 -22.02 -16.80 -14.18
CA VAL A 86 -23.31 -16.56 -14.85
C VAL A 86 -23.08 -16.15 -16.32
N GLU A 87 -22.07 -15.32 -16.60
CA GLU A 87 -21.70 -14.95 -17.96
C GLU A 87 -21.21 -16.13 -18.80
N THR A 88 -20.61 -17.16 -18.20
CA THR A 88 -20.29 -18.39 -18.97
C THR A 88 -21.52 -19.08 -19.54
N LEU A 89 -22.71 -18.88 -18.96
CA LEU A 89 -23.96 -19.40 -19.50
C LEU A 89 -24.33 -18.73 -20.82
N ALA A 90 -23.96 -17.46 -21.00
CA ALA A 90 -24.24 -16.67 -22.20
C ALA A 90 -23.21 -16.89 -23.34
N ASN A 91 -22.13 -17.64 -23.05
CA ASN A 91 -21.01 -17.89 -23.95
C ASN A 91 -20.93 -19.38 -24.33
N PRO A 92 -21.79 -19.90 -25.23
CA PRO A 92 -21.72 -21.30 -25.65
C PRO A 92 -20.36 -21.66 -26.26
N ALA A 93 -19.79 -22.78 -25.81
CA ALA A 93 -18.58 -23.35 -26.37
C ALA A 93 -18.93 -24.37 -27.47
N THR A 94 -18.64 -24.03 -28.73
CA THR A 94 -18.85 -24.89 -29.89
C THR A 94 -17.54 -25.57 -30.28
N LYS A 95 -17.52 -26.90 -30.38
CA LYS A 95 -16.32 -27.63 -30.82
C LYS A 95 -16.12 -27.39 -32.33
N ILE A 96 -14.93 -26.92 -32.73
CA ILE A 96 -14.61 -26.61 -34.12
C ILE A 96 -13.51 -27.49 -34.70
N ASP A 97 -12.68 -28.11 -33.85
CA ASP A 97 -11.65 -29.07 -34.27
C ASP A 97 -11.44 -30.14 -33.19
N ASP A 98 -11.06 -31.33 -33.64
CA ASP A 98 -10.74 -32.48 -32.80
C ASP A 98 -9.47 -33.16 -33.29
N SER A 99 -8.33 -32.54 -33.03
CA SER A 99 -7.00 -33.07 -33.37
C SER A 99 -6.54 -34.19 -32.41
N GLY A 100 -7.48 -34.85 -31.72
CA GLY A 100 -7.25 -35.96 -30.81
C GLY A 100 -7.00 -35.49 -29.37
N THR A 101 -5.73 -35.36 -28.98
CA THR A 101 -5.32 -35.01 -27.59
C THR A 101 -5.74 -33.60 -27.19
N VAL A 102 -5.91 -32.71 -28.18
CA VAL A 102 -6.34 -31.32 -28.00
C VAL A 102 -7.59 -31.10 -28.83
N ALA A 103 -8.63 -30.54 -28.21
CA ALA A 103 -9.84 -30.12 -28.89
C ALA A 103 -9.91 -28.59 -28.91
N THR A 104 -10.32 -28.01 -30.03
CA THR A 104 -10.48 -26.56 -30.16
C THR A 104 -11.95 -26.18 -30.13
N TYR A 105 -12.26 -25.17 -29.33
CA TYR A 105 -13.60 -24.63 -29.11
C TYR A 105 -13.66 -23.19 -29.57
N ARG A 106 -14.74 -22.81 -30.25
CA ARG A 106 -15.13 -21.42 -30.48
C ARG A 106 -16.12 -21.01 -29.40
N VAL A 107 -15.81 -19.94 -28.68
CA VAL A 107 -16.65 -19.38 -27.62
C VAL A 107 -17.04 -17.96 -28.01
N ALA A 108 -18.35 -17.69 -28.10
CA ALA A 108 -18.89 -16.38 -28.44
C ALA A 108 -20.15 -16.10 -27.61
N LYS A 109 -20.39 -14.83 -27.31
CA LYS A 109 -21.64 -14.39 -26.66
C LYS A 109 -22.78 -14.48 -27.67
N PHE A 110 -23.97 -14.90 -27.21
CA PHE A 110 -25.15 -14.98 -28.06
C PHE A 110 -25.46 -13.63 -28.73
N GLY A 111 -25.37 -13.56 -30.06
CA GLY A 111 -25.63 -12.35 -30.86
C GLY A 111 -24.39 -11.53 -31.26
N GLU A 112 -23.19 -11.88 -30.79
CA GLU A 112 -21.93 -11.15 -31.06
C GLU A 112 -20.86 -12.07 -31.68
N ASP A 113 -21.16 -12.64 -32.86
CA ASP A 113 -20.28 -13.62 -33.55
C ASP A 113 -18.89 -13.07 -33.92
N HIS A 114 -18.76 -11.75 -34.04
CA HIS A 114 -17.54 -11.04 -34.41
C HIS A 114 -16.53 -10.95 -33.25
N GLN A 115 -16.94 -11.30 -32.02
CA GLN A 115 -16.07 -11.31 -30.84
C GLN A 115 -15.76 -12.74 -30.34
N ALA A 116 -15.90 -13.73 -31.23
CA ALA A 116 -15.62 -15.12 -30.91
C ALA A 116 -14.14 -15.35 -30.59
N ASN A 117 -13.87 -16.06 -29.49
CA ASN A 117 -12.53 -16.46 -29.07
C ASN A 117 -12.33 -17.96 -29.25
N ALA A 118 -11.12 -18.35 -29.65
CA ALA A 118 -10.73 -19.75 -29.76
C ALA A 118 -10.11 -20.23 -28.44
N VAL A 119 -10.53 -21.41 -27.98
CA VAL A 119 -10.01 -22.05 -26.78
C VAL A 119 -9.52 -23.44 -27.14
N SER A 120 -8.24 -23.70 -26.95
CA SER A 120 -7.69 -25.06 -27.06
C SER A 120 -7.76 -25.72 -25.69
N PHE A 121 -8.22 -26.98 -25.64
CA PHE A 121 -8.33 -27.75 -24.41
C PHE A 121 -7.70 -29.12 -24.58
N ASN A 122 -6.70 -29.40 -23.74
CA ASN A 122 -6.08 -30.70 -23.59
C ASN A 122 -6.77 -31.47 -22.45
N SER A 123 -7.46 -32.56 -22.80
CA SER A 123 -8.21 -33.37 -21.83
C SER A 123 -7.32 -34.21 -20.91
N PHE A 124 -6.08 -34.50 -21.30
CA PHE A 124 -5.14 -35.28 -20.47
C PHE A 124 -4.45 -34.40 -19.42
N GLU A 125 -4.00 -33.21 -19.82
CA GLU A 125 -3.34 -32.25 -18.91
C GLU A 125 -4.34 -31.38 -18.13
N MET A 126 -5.64 -31.50 -18.42
CA MET A 126 -6.69 -30.62 -17.91
C MET A 126 -6.33 -29.14 -18.12
N LYS A 127 -5.77 -28.84 -19.29
CA LYS A 127 -5.16 -27.55 -19.61
C LYS A 127 -5.87 -26.90 -20.78
N ALA A 128 -6.39 -25.70 -20.56
CA ALA A 128 -6.92 -24.83 -21.58
C ALA A 128 -6.04 -23.60 -21.83
N SER A 129 -5.99 -23.14 -23.07
CA SER A 129 -5.48 -21.82 -23.45
C SER A 129 -6.47 -21.12 -24.36
N CYS A 130 -6.59 -19.80 -24.25
CA CYS A 130 -7.53 -19.02 -25.03
C CYS A 130 -6.82 -17.94 -25.84
N SER A 131 -7.33 -17.65 -27.04
CA SER A 131 -6.84 -16.58 -27.91
C SER A 131 -6.88 -15.20 -27.26
N CYS A 132 -7.74 -14.97 -26.26
CA CYS A 132 -7.77 -13.70 -25.53
C CYS A 132 -6.58 -13.53 -24.56
N GLN A 133 -5.82 -14.60 -24.31
CA GLN A 133 -4.59 -14.62 -23.51
C GLN A 133 -4.72 -14.03 -22.10
N MET A 134 -5.93 -13.99 -21.53
CA MET A 134 -6.18 -13.34 -20.24
C MET A 134 -5.34 -13.99 -19.12
N PHE A 135 -5.22 -15.31 -19.13
CA PHE A 135 -4.41 -16.01 -18.13
C PHE A 135 -2.91 -15.73 -18.33
N GLU A 136 -2.44 -15.61 -19.57
CA GLU A 136 -1.04 -15.30 -19.87
C GLU A 136 -0.68 -13.87 -19.45
N TYR A 137 -1.62 -12.93 -19.57
CA TYR A 137 -1.44 -11.51 -19.23
C TYR A 137 -1.69 -11.18 -17.76
N SER A 138 -2.77 -11.69 -17.15
CA SER A 138 -3.17 -11.34 -15.77
C SER A 138 -3.15 -12.53 -14.80
N GLY A 139 -2.90 -13.75 -15.30
CA GLY A 139 -3.05 -15.02 -14.57
C GLY A 139 -4.39 -15.18 -13.87
N ILE A 140 -5.43 -14.63 -14.47
CA ILE A 140 -6.83 -14.89 -14.18
C ILE A 140 -7.41 -15.63 -15.38
N ILE A 141 -8.19 -16.67 -15.11
CA ILE A 141 -8.86 -17.42 -16.17
C ILE A 141 -10.00 -16.58 -16.75
N CYS A 142 -10.07 -16.48 -18.07
CA CYS A 142 -11.18 -15.83 -18.74
C CYS A 142 -12.46 -16.68 -18.74
N ARG A 143 -13.61 -16.00 -18.82
CA ARG A 143 -14.91 -16.61 -19.11
C ARG A 143 -14.92 -17.61 -20.26
N HIS A 144 -14.07 -17.44 -21.29
CA HIS A 144 -14.01 -18.37 -22.42
C HIS A 144 -13.47 -19.75 -22.02
N VAL A 145 -12.40 -19.78 -21.21
CA VAL A 145 -11.85 -21.04 -20.66
C VAL A 145 -12.83 -21.65 -19.68
N LEU A 146 -13.46 -20.83 -18.82
CA LEU A 146 -14.49 -21.31 -17.90
C LEU A 146 -15.68 -21.94 -18.63
N ALA A 147 -16.11 -21.38 -19.76
CA ALA A 147 -17.18 -21.95 -20.60
C ALA A 147 -16.79 -23.33 -21.16
N VAL A 148 -15.55 -23.52 -21.59
CA VAL A 148 -15.06 -24.85 -22.04
C VAL A 148 -14.94 -25.84 -20.89
N PHE A 149 -14.44 -25.40 -19.74
CA PHE A 149 -14.38 -26.22 -18.53
C PHE A 149 -15.77 -26.70 -18.11
N ARG A 150 -16.77 -25.81 -18.15
CA ARG A 150 -18.17 -26.17 -17.93
C ARG A 150 -18.66 -27.19 -18.95
N ALA A 151 -18.42 -26.97 -20.24
CA ALA A 151 -18.82 -27.91 -21.30
C ALA A 151 -18.13 -29.29 -21.19
N LYS A 152 -16.97 -29.35 -20.53
CA LYS A 152 -16.20 -30.57 -20.26
C LYS A 152 -16.40 -31.15 -18.85
N ASN A 153 -17.34 -30.59 -18.08
CA ASN A 153 -17.59 -30.98 -16.68
C ASN A 153 -16.35 -30.89 -15.77
N VAL A 154 -15.46 -29.94 -16.03
CA VAL A 154 -14.36 -29.58 -15.13
C VAL A 154 -14.93 -28.66 -14.04
N LEU A 155 -15.42 -29.27 -12.95
CA LEU A 155 -16.10 -28.55 -11.85
C LEU A 155 -15.12 -27.98 -10.82
N THR A 156 -13.88 -28.48 -10.79
CA THR A 156 -12.82 -28.01 -9.91
C THR A 156 -11.71 -27.42 -10.74
N LEU A 157 -11.28 -26.22 -10.38
CA LEU A 157 -10.22 -25.55 -11.12
C LEU A 157 -8.87 -26.25 -10.91
N PRO A 158 -8.17 -26.65 -11.99
CA PRO A 158 -6.84 -27.25 -11.86
C PRO A 158 -5.86 -26.30 -11.16
N SER A 159 -5.02 -26.85 -10.28
CA SER A 159 -4.13 -26.07 -9.41
C SER A 159 -3.14 -25.18 -10.17
N GLN A 160 -2.75 -25.56 -11.40
CA GLN A 160 -1.90 -24.76 -12.28
C GLN A 160 -2.48 -23.37 -12.63
N TYR A 161 -3.78 -23.18 -12.47
CA TYR A 161 -4.43 -21.88 -12.64
C TYR A 161 -4.64 -21.11 -11.34
N VAL A 162 -4.34 -21.71 -10.18
CA VAL A 162 -4.43 -21.07 -8.85
C VAL A 162 -3.05 -20.55 -8.45
N LEU A 163 -2.71 -19.35 -8.89
CA LEU A 163 -1.41 -18.74 -8.61
C LEU A 163 -1.34 -18.26 -7.16
N LYS A 164 -0.17 -18.40 -6.52
CA LYS A 164 0.05 -18.03 -5.10
C LYS A 164 -0.48 -16.65 -4.73
N ARG A 165 -0.31 -15.66 -5.62
CA ARG A 165 -0.77 -14.28 -5.41
C ARG A 165 -2.29 -14.15 -5.21
N TRP A 166 -3.07 -15.10 -5.71
CA TRP A 166 -4.52 -15.17 -5.58
C TRP A 166 -4.98 -16.03 -4.41
N THR A 167 -4.05 -16.51 -3.58
CA THR A 167 -4.35 -17.31 -2.38
C THR A 167 -4.26 -16.47 -1.11
N ARG A 168 -4.92 -16.90 -0.03
CA ARG A 168 -4.83 -16.27 1.30
C ARG A 168 -3.39 -16.14 1.83
N ASN A 169 -2.49 -16.99 1.33
CA ASN A 169 -1.08 -17.06 1.71
C ASN A 169 -0.17 -16.23 0.79
N ALA A 170 -0.72 -15.28 0.02
CA ALA A 170 0.03 -14.45 -0.93
C ALA A 170 1.24 -13.74 -0.30
N LYS A 171 1.16 -13.37 0.99
CA LYS A 171 2.20 -12.64 1.73
C LYS A 171 3.14 -13.52 2.56
N THR A 172 2.79 -14.78 2.78
CA THR A 172 3.64 -15.75 3.48
C THR A 172 4.71 -16.26 2.52
N GLY A 173 5.91 -15.68 2.59
CA GLY A 173 7.10 -16.21 1.93
C GLY A 173 7.56 -17.51 2.62
N PRO A 174 8.07 -18.51 1.87
CA PRO A 174 8.78 -19.60 2.51
C PRO A 174 10.10 -19.06 3.06
N VAL A 175 10.43 -19.39 4.31
CA VAL A 175 11.80 -19.21 4.84
C VAL A 175 12.67 -20.19 4.06
N VAL A 176 13.28 -19.73 2.98
CA VAL A 176 14.25 -20.52 2.22
C VAL A 176 15.53 -19.71 2.20
N GLU A 177 16.54 -20.30 2.83
CA GLU A 177 17.91 -19.84 2.87
C GLU A 177 18.40 -19.47 1.47
N GLU A 178 19.11 -18.36 1.46
CA GLU A 178 19.67 -17.68 0.32
C GLU A 178 20.72 -18.54 -0.36
N GLN A 179 20.34 -19.24 -1.44
CA GLN A 179 21.28 -19.59 -2.50
C GLN A 179 20.97 -18.70 -3.71
N ALA A 180 21.56 -17.50 -3.68
CA ALA A 180 21.52 -16.53 -4.74
C ALA A 180 22.04 -17.15 -6.06
N SER A 181 21.12 -17.49 -6.96
CA SER A 181 21.45 -17.65 -8.37
C SER A 181 21.42 -16.27 -9.02
N GLU A 182 22.58 -15.85 -9.50
CA GLU A 182 22.89 -14.53 -10.03
C GLU A 182 21.94 -14.11 -11.16
N LEU A 183 21.17 -13.04 -10.95
CA LEU A 183 20.47 -12.31 -12.01
C LEU A 183 21.12 -10.94 -12.23
N PRO A 184 21.14 -10.42 -13.48
CA PRO A 184 21.99 -9.29 -13.88
C PRO A 184 21.68 -7.97 -13.18
N VAL A 185 22.76 -7.27 -12.83
CA VAL A 185 22.89 -6.12 -11.92
C VAL A 185 22.08 -4.87 -12.30
N HIS A 186 21.49 -4.78 -13.49
CA HIS A 186 20.87 -3.53 -13.99
C HIS A 186 19.39 -3.28 -13.61
N PHE A 187 18.68 -4.25 -12.99
CA PHE A 187 17.30 -4.03 -12.53
C PHE A 187 17.21 -3.44 -11.11
N ARG A 188 18.32 -3.41 -10.36
CA ARG A 188 18.34 -3.00 -8.94
C ARG A 188 18.21 -1.50 -8.72
N ASP A 189 18.45 -0.69 -9.75
CA ASP A 189 18.55 0.78 -9.64
C ASP A 189 17.27 1.54 -10.00
N SER A 190 16.21 0.85 -10.43
CA SER A 190 14.94 1.53 -10.70
C SER A 190 14.42 2.21 -9.43
N LEU A 191 13.87 3.43 -9.59
CA LEU A 191 13.33 4.22 -8.48
C LEU A 191 12.29 3.40 -7.69
N THR A 192 11.46 2.65 -8.39
CA THR A 192 10.43 1.77 -7.83
C THR A 192 11.01 0.66 -6.97
N VAL A 193 12.06 -0.03 -7.43
CA VAL A 193 12.72 -1.10 -6.65
C VAL A 193 13.39 -0.52 -5.40
N ARG A 194 14.10 0.61 -5.53
CA ARG A 194 14.73 1.28 -4.38
C ARG A 194 13.71 1.74 -3.35
N TYR A 195 12.62 2.36 -3.78
CA TYR A 195 11.53 2.80 -2.91
C TYR A 195 10.86 1.62 -2.20
N ASN A 196 10.50 0.57 -2.95
CA ASN A 196 9.82 -0.59 -2.38
C ASN A 196 10.70 -1.35 -1.39
N ASN A 197 11.99 -1.51 -1.68
CA ASN A 197 12.94 -2.16 -0.77
C ASN A 197 13.07 -1.36 0.53
N LEU A 198 13.29 -0.04 0.45
CA LEU A 198 13.39 0.83 1.62
C LEU A 198 12.09 0.81 2.44
N ARG A 199 10.94 0.82 1.78
CA ARG A 199 9.62 0.76 2.43
C ARG A 199 9.41 -0.56 3.17
N GLN A 200 9.79 -1.70 2.56
CA GLN A 200 9.65 -3.01 3.19
C GLN A 200 10.54 -3.13 4.43
N GLU A 201 11.79 -2.67 4.36
CA GLU A 201 12.66 -2.69 5.53
C GLU A 201 12.23 -1.72 6.62
N ALA A 202 11.71 -0.54 6.25
CA ALA A 202 11.13 0.38 7.22
C ALA A 202 9.91 -0.21 7.95
N ILE A 203 9.06 -0.97 7.24
CA ILE A 203 7.89 -1.63 7.85
C ILE A 203 8.32 -2.68 8.86
N LYS A 204 9.24 -3.59 8.50
CA LYS A 204 9.77 -4.60 9.44
C LYS A 204 10.35 -3.95 10.69
N PHE A 205 11.09 -2.85 10.49
CA PHE A 205 11.70 -2.10 11.58
C PHE A 205 10.67 -1.44 12.51
N VAL A 206 9.57 -0.90 11.96
CA VAL A 206 8.45 -0.36 12.73
C VAL A 206 7.69 -1.44 13.48
N GLU A 207 7.43 -2.59 12.84
CA GLU A 207 6.75 -3.74 13.45
C GLU A 207 7.54 -4.30 14.65
N GLU A 208 8.87 -4.36 14.55
CA GLU A 208 9.73 -4.77 15.66
C GLU A 208 9.80 -3.67 16.74
N GLY A 209 9.94 -2.42 16.33
CA GLY A 209 9.98 -1.24 17.21
C GLY A 209 8.74 -1.09 18.08
N ALA A 210 7.56 -1.43 17.55
CA ALA A 210 6.28 -1.27 18.24
C ALA A 210 6.04 -2.30 19.36
N LYS A 211 6.86 -3.35 19.48
CA LYS A 211 6.63 -4.43 20.46
C LYS A 211 6.85 -4.03 21.91
N SER A 212 7.68 -3.00 22.17
CA SER A 212 7.86 -2.46 23.51
C SER A 212 8.35 -1.02 23.48
N ILE A 213 8.11 -0.27 24.56
CA ILE A 213 8.56 1.11 24.69
C ILE A 213 10.10 1.24 24.62
N HIS A 214 10.84 0.25 25.12
CA HIS A 214 12.29 0.26 25.09
C HIS A 214 12.83 0.08 23.67
N ILE A 215 12.27 -0.88 22.92
CA ILE A 215 12.65 -1.13 21.51
C ILE A 215 12.18 0.05 20.63
N TYR A 216 11.02 0.65 20.94
CA TYR A 216 10.53 1.84 20.26
C TYR A 216 11.52 3.01 20.35
N ASN A 217 12.03 3.31 21.55
CA ASN A 217 12.99 4.40 21.73
C ASN A 217 14.29 4.14 20.95
N VAL A 218 14.82 2.91 21.02
CA VAL A 218 16.02 2.51 20.26
C VAL A 218 15.78 2.60 18.75
N ALA A 219 14.63 2.14 18.26
CA ALA A 219 14.26 2.21 16.86
C ALA A 219 14.11 3.67 16.39
N LEU A 220 13.49 4.52 17.20
CA LEU A 220 13.28 5.93 16.87
C LEU A 220 14.61 6.69 16.77
N ASP A 221 15.52 6.46 17.71
CA ASP A 221 16.86 7.07 17.69
C ASP A 221 17.64 6.65 16.44
N ALA A 222 17.59 5.36 16.07
CA ALA A 222 18.24 4.85 14.87
C ALA A 222 17.66 5.46 13.58
N LEU A 223 16.34 5.66 13.51
CA LEU A 223 15.70 6.32 12.36
C LEU A 223 16.09 7.79 12.26
N GLN A 224 16.19 8.51 13.38
CA GLN A 224 16.64 9.89 13.40
C GLN A 224 18.10 10.02 12.95
N GLU A 225 18.97 9.08 13.36
CA GLU A 225 20.36 9.05 12.92
C GLU A 225 20.46 8.75 11.41
N ALA A 226 19.68 7.79 10.91
CA ALA A 226 19.60 7.49 9.48
C ALA A 226 19.12 8.70 8.66
N ALA A 227 18.11 9.43 9.15
CA ALA A 227 17.61 10.64 8.50
C ALA A 227 18.67 11.74 8.41
N LYS A 228 19.46 11.94 9.48
CA LYS A 228 20.60 12.88 9.49
C LYS A 228 21.66 12.48 8.46
N LYS A 229 22.00 11.19 8.36
CA LYS A 229 22.95 10.66 7.38
C LYS A 229 22.48 10.94 5.95
N VAL A 230 21.21 10.68 5.63
CA VAL A 230 20.65 10.96 4.30
C VAL A 230 20.65 12.46 3.97
N ALA A 231 20.28 13.32 4.93
CA ALA A 231 20.30 14.77 4.75
C ALA A 231 21.72 15.31 4.47
N SER A 232 22.73 14.75 5.13
CA SER A 232 24.14 15.14 4.95
C SER A 232 24.67 14.83 3.53
N ILE A 233 24.18 13.76 2.90
CA ILE A 233 24.57 13.37 1.53
C ILE A 233 23.90 14.30 0.52
N LYS A 234 22.61 14.64 0.72
CA LYS A 234 21.87 15.56 -0.15
C LYS A 234 22.54 16.94 -0.24
N ASN A 235 23.08 17.43 0.87
CA ASN A 235 23.76 18.73 0.92
C ASN A 235 25.14 18.74 0.23
N ARG A 236 25.81 17.59 0.10
CA ARG A 236 27.09 17.48 -0.64
C ARG A 236 26.91 17.51 -2.16
N SER A 237 25.78 17.03 -2.67
CA SER A 237 25.46 17.00 -4.11
C SER A 237 25.05 18.35 -4.72
N SER A 238 24.81 19.39 -3.91
CA SER A 238 24.38 20.71 -4.39
C SER A 238 25.49 21.78 -4.40
N GLY A 239 26.71 21.46 -3.94
CA GLY A 239 27.81 22.42 -3.80
C GLY A 239 28.88 22.39 -4.91
N ALA A 240 28.76 21.55 -5.93
CA ALA A 240 29.81 21.30 -6.93
C ALA A 240 29.50 21.86 -8.32
N THR A 241 29.07 23.13 -8.40
CA THR A 241 29.04 23.85 -9.69
C THR A 241 29.30 25.35 -9.51
N GLN A 242 30.56 25.74 -9.31
CA GLN A 242 31.09 26.99 -9.88
C GLN A 242 32.61 26.95 -9.88
N GLY A 243 33.15 26.95 -11.09
CA GLY A 243 34.56 26.87 -11.39
C GLY A 243 35.32 28.14 -11.02
N ALA A 244 36.59 27.92 -10.73
CA ALA A 244 37.61 28.91 -10.44
C ALA A 244 37.87 29.87 -11.60
N THR A 245 38.04 31.15 -11.27
CA THR A 245 38.88 32.08 -12.05
C THR A 245 39.87 32.71 -11.07
N LEU A 246 41.15 32.45 -11.30
CA LEU A 246 42.28 33.07 -10.61
C LEU A 246 42.66 34.38 -11.31
N ALA A 247 42.88 35.46 -10.53
CA ALA A 247 43.77 36.56 -10.89
C ALA A 247 44.26 37.34 -9.64
N ASN A 248 45.49 37.01 -9.25
CA ASN A 248 46.60 37.76 -8.64
C ASN A 248 46.43 39.21 -8.08
N GLY A 249 46.87 39.42 -6.82
CA GLY A 249 48.00 40.32 -6.48
C GLY A 249 47.81 41.68 -5.75
N GLY A 250 48.16 41.74 -4.43
CA GLY A 250 48.73 42.88 -3.65
C GLY A 250 47.79 44.02 -3.17
N SER A 251 47.94 44.71 -2.02
CA SER A 251 48.89 44.75 -0.87
C SER A 251 48.27 45.61 0.26
N GLN A 252 48.81 45.49 1.50
CA GLN A 252 48.77 46.46 2.65
C GLN A 252 47.42 46.70 3.36
N GLU A 253 47.31 46.97 4.68
CA GLU A 253 48.08 46.80 5.91
C GLU A 253 47.18 47.40 7.04
N LEU A 254 47.33 46.94 8.29
CA LEU A 254 47.03 47.62 9.58
C LEU A 254 45.60 47.69 10.17
N HIS A 255 45.49 47.09 11.38
CA HIS A 255 44.80 47.52 12.64
C HIS A 255 43.43 48.24 12.57
N SER A 256 42.41 47.95 13.38
CA SER A 256 42.41 47.50 14.78
C SER A 256 41.03 46.91 15.19
N ASN A 257 41.10 45.84 15.98
CA ASN A 257 40.01 45.15 16.66
C ASN A 257 39.45 45.99 17.83
N GLU A 258 38.24 46.56 17.71
CA GLU A 258 37.45 46.95 18.90
C GLU A 258 35.93 46.71 18.77
N GLU A 259 35.38 46.36 17.59
CA GLU A 259 33.91 46.26 17.41
C GLU A 259 33.32 44.85 17.60
N ASN A 260 34.16 43.80 17.68
CA ASN A 260 33.68 42.41 17.62
C ASN A 260 33.28 41.80 18.98
N GLN A 261 33.51 42.49 20.10
CA GLN A 261 33.19 41.95 21.43
C GLN A 261 31.78 42.32 21.90
N THR A 262 31.25 43.47 21.48
CA THR A 262 29.92 43.97 21.87
C THR A 262 28.79 43.28 21.12
N ALA A 263 29.00 42.94 19.84
CA ALA A 263 28.01 42.25 19.00
C ALA A 263 27.81 40.77 19.40
N ALA A 264 28.86 40.10 19.89
CA ALA A 264 28.78 38.72 20.35
C ALA A 264 28.00 38.58 21.68
N TYR A 265 28.14 39.56 22.59
CA TYR A 265 27.40 39.58 23.86
C TYR A 265 25.90 39.87 23.68
N GLN A 266 25.52 40.78 22.77
CA GLN A 266 24.11 41.04 22.46
C GLN A 266 23.40 39.83 21.81
N SER A 267 24.13 39.03 21.04
CA SER A 267 23.59 37.83 20.37
C SER A 267 23.33 36.64 21.32
N VAL A 268 24.08 36.54 22.42
CA VAL A 268 23.91 35.46 23.41
C VAL A 268 22.71 35.75 24.32
N ASP A 269 22.57 36.99 24.80
CA ASP A 269 21.43 37.42 25.63
C ASP A 269 20.08 37.27 24.89
N GLU A 270 20.03 37.58 23.60
CA GLU A 270 18.81 37.39 22.79
C GLU A 270 18.44 35.90 22.64
N LYS A 271 19.43 35.03 22.47
CA LYS A 271 19.20 33.57 22.39
C LYS A 271 18.76 33.01 23.73
N GLU A 272 19.34 33.47 24.83
CA GLU A 272 18.96 33.05 26.17
C GLU A 272 17.55 33.52 26.54
N LYS A 273 17.19 34.75 26.17
CA LYS A 273 15.81 35.24 26.27
C LYS A 273 14.83 34.39 25.45
N LYS A 274 15.21 33.99 24.23
CA LYS A 274 14.38 33.13 23.37
C LYS A 274 14.20 31.73 23.96
N ILE A 275 15.25 31.16 24.55
CA ILE A 275 15.18 29.88 25.25
C ILE A 275 14.22 29.96 26.42
N ASN A 276 14.28 31.03 27.22
CA ASN A 276 13.38 31.21 28.36
C ASN A 276 11.92 31.42 27.94
N GLU A 277 11.67 32.17 26.86
CA GLU A 277 10.33 32.30 26.26
C GLU A 277 9.79 30.93 25.82
N LEU A 278 10.56 30.18 25.03
CA LEU A 278 10.15 28.87 24.52
C LEU A 278 9.96 27.85 25.65
N THR A 279 10.79 27.90 26.69
CA THR A 279 10.65 27.03 27.87
C THR A 279 9.34 27.31 28.60
N THR A 280 8.96 28.59 28.73
CA THR A 280 7.70 28.99 29.37
C THR A 280 6.49 28.58 28.52
N GLU A 281 6.60 28.67 27.19
CA GLU A 281 5.56 28.24 26.26
C GLU A 281 5.38 26.71 26.26
N ILE A 282 6.48 25.95 26.32
CA ILE A 282 6.46 24.50 26.50
C ILE A 282 5.79 24.13 27.83
N GLU A 283 6.11 24.81 28.92
CA GLU A 283 5.51 24.52 30.23
C GLU A 283 4.00 24.81 30.23
N ASN A 284 3.58 25.93 29.61
CA ASN A 284 2.16 26.27 29.47
C ASN A 284 1.40 25.24 28.61
N THR A 285 1.99 24.82 27.49
CA THR A 285 1.38 23.80 26.63
C THR A 285 1.32 22.43 27.33
N ASN A 286 2.34 22.04 28.08
CA ASN A 286 2.32 20.83 28.89
C ASN A 286 1.22 20.88 29.96
N GLN A 287 1.08 22.01 30.67
CA GLN A 287 0.01 22.21 31.64
C GLN A 287 -1.38 22.03 31.01
N ARG A 288 -1.58 22.58 29.80
CA ARG A 288 -2.83 22.41 29.05
C ARG A 288 -3.05 20.94 28.64
N CYS A 289 -2.01 20.26 28.18
CA CYS A 289 -2.06 18.83 27.84
C CYS A 289 -2.46 17.98 29.05
N GLU A 290 -1.92 18.26 30.24
CA GLU A 290 -2.31 17.54 31.46
C GLU A 290 -3.78 17.78 31.83
N VAL A 291 -4.27 19.01 31.71
CA VAL A 291 -5.71 19.30 31.93
C VAL A 291 -6.59 18.53 30.95
N TYR A 292 -6.21 18.47 29.66
CA TYR A 292 -6.94 17.67 28.69
C TYR A 292 -6.90 16.18 29.02
N ARG A 293 -5.74 15.67 29.46
CA ARG A 293 -5.55 14.28 29.86
C ARG A 293 -6.42 13.93 31.06
N THR A 294 -6.47 14.78 32.09
CA THR A 294 -7.32 14.56 33.27
C THR A 294 -8.80 14.58 32.91
N ASN A 295 -9.20 15.49 32.03
CA ASN A 295 -10.60 15.59 31.59
C ASN A 295 -11.01 14.36 30.77
N LEU A 296 -10.15 13.90 29.86
CA LEU A 296 -10.40 12.70 29.08
C LEU A 296 -10.53 11.46 29.97
N LEU A 297 -9.62 11.30 30.95
CA LEU A 297 -9.70 10.20 31.92
C LEU A 297 -10.99 10.25 32.74
N ALA A 298 -11.46 11.43 33.14
CA ALA A 298 -12.72 11.58 33.85
C ALA A 298 -13.92 11.15 32.99
N VAL A 299 -13.97 11.55 31.72
CA VAL A 299 -15.03 11.14 30.78
C VAL A 299 -15.02 9.63 30.55
N LEU A 300 -13.84 9.04 30.36
CA LEU A 300 -13.72 7.59 30.17
C LEU A 300 -14.23 6.81 31.39
N ARG A 301 -13.94 7.27 32.60
CA ARG A 301 -14.48 6.64 33.82
C ARG A 301 -16.01 6.74 33.91
N ASP A 302 -16.58 7.89 33.58
CA ASP A 302 -18.04 8.05 33.57
C ASP A 302 -18.69 7.13 32.52
N MET A 303 -18.08 7.01 31.33
CA MET A 303 -18.55 6.08 30.29
C MET A 303 -18.53 4.61 30.75
N GLU A 304 -17.48 4.18 31.44
CA GLU A 304 -17.40 2.83 32.02
C GLU A 304 -18.48 2.60 33.09
N GLU A 305 -18.73 3.59 33.94
CA GLU A 305 -19.79 3.52 34.96
C GLU A 305 -21.19 3.40 34.33
N GLN A 306 -21.48 4.20 33.29
CA GLN A 306 -22.75 4.09 32.56
C GLN A 306 -22.90 2.73 31.86
N LYS A 307 -21.83 2.19 31.29
CA LYS A 307 -21.83 0.85 30.67
C LYS A 307 -22.16 -0.23 31.69
N LEU A 308 -21.55 -0.20 32.88
CA LEU A 308 -21.85 -1.13 33.98
C LEU A 308 -23.33 -1.01 34.40
N LYS A 309 -23.83 0.22 34.58
CA LYS A 309 -25.22 0.47 34.96
C LYS A 309 -26.22 -0.05 33.92
N LEU A 310 -25.92 0.10 32.63
CA LEU A 310 -26.73 -0.45 31.55
C LEU A 310 -26.70 -1.98 31.53
N SER A 311 -25.53 -2.59 31.75
CA SER A 311 -25.39 -4.05 31.82
C SER A 311 -26.27 -4.65 32.92
N VAL A 312 -26.26 -4.05 34.12
CA VAL A 312 -27.12 -4.48 35.24
C VAL A 312 -28.60 -4.33 34.89
N LYS A 313 -29.00 -3.21 34.28
CA LYS A 313 -30.39 -3.00 33.85
C LYS A 313 -30.84 -4.05 32.82
N VAL A 314 -29.99 -4.39 31.86
CA VAL A 314 -30.27 -5.42 30.85
C VAL A 314 -30.39 -6.80 31.50
N GLN A 315 -29.51 -7.13 32.45
CA GLN A 315 -29.61 -8.39 33.20
C GLN A 315 -30.91 -8.48 34.01
N ASN A 316 -31.29 -7.41 34.71
CA ASN A 316 -32.55 -7.37 35.47
C ASN A 316 -33.77 -7.52 34.56
N ALA A 317 -33.80 -6.83 33.42
CA ALA A 317 -34.90 -6.96 32.45
C ALA A 317 -35.01 -8.38 31.87
N LYS A 318 -33.89 -9.05 31.63
CA LYS A 318 -33.87 -10.47 31.20
C LYS A 318 -34.41 -11.41 32.27
N LEU A 319 -34.17 -11.13 33.54
CA LEU A 319 -34.70 -11.93 34.64
C LEU A 319 -36.21 -11.75 34.80
N SER A 320 -36.72 -10.52 34.72
CA SER A 320 -38.16 -10.22 34.80
C SER A 320 -38.99 -10.73 33.62
N LEU A 321 -38.38 -11.02 32.47
CA LEU A 321 -39.05 -11.65 31.32
C LEU A 321 -39.12 -13.19 31.43
N LYS A 322 -38.47 -13.78 32.44
CA LYS A 322 -38.39 -15.23 32.65
C LYS A 322 -39.30 -15.72 33.80
N GLU A 323 -39.96 -14.80 34.48
CA GLU A 323 -41.04 -15.03 35.47
C GLU A 323 -42.41 -14.85 34.79
#